data_AF-A0A7Z9UVX6-F1
#
_entry.id   AF-A0A7Z9UVX6-F1
#
_cell.length_a   1.000
_cell.length_b   1.000
_cell.length_c   1.000
_cell.angle_alpha   90.00
_cell.angle_beta   90.00
_cell.angle_gamma   90.00
#
_symmetry.space_group_name_H-M   'P 1'
#
loop_
_entity.id
_entity.type
_entity.pdbx_description
1 polymer ?
#
loop_
_entity_poly.entity_id
_entity_poly.type
_entity_poly.pdbx_seq_one_letter_code
_entity_poly.pdbx_strand_id
1 'polypeptide(L)'
;MARLRSTLRCLLLVLVQVMKFLHLPLPSGAPNMPILSCQAVPVFCDIDPFTGCADPEDIERRISSRTKALIIVHYKGVPANMDAVLKLTKRHGISLVEDCSHAHGATY
;
A
#
# COMPACT_ATOMS: atom_id res chain seq x y z
N MET A 1 -0.64 -31.12 7.07
CA MET A 1 -1.42 -30.33 6.08
C MET A 1 -0.82 -28.93 6.01
N ALA A 2 -0.07 -28.66 4.94
CA ALA A 2 0.81 -27.50 4.80
C ALA A 2 0.02 -26.21 4.51
N ARG A 3 0.32 -25.17 5.27
CA ARG A 3 -0.30 -23.83 5.20
C ARG A 3 0.39 -23.05 4.07
N LEU A 4 -0.13 -23.12 2.85
CA LEU A 4 0.26 -22.22 1.76
C LEU A 4 -0.24 -20.80 2.12
N ARG A 5 0.61 -20.00 2.76
CA ARG A 5 0.40 -18.55 2.89
C ARG A 5 0.96 -17.91 1.63
N SER A 6 0.09 -17.68 0.66
CA SER A 6 0.37 -17.02 -0.61
C SER A 6 0.89 -15.59 -0.39
N THR A 7 2.12 -15.37 -0.81
CA THR A 7 2.93 -14.17 -0.63
C THR A 7 2.57 -13.10 -1.67
N LEU A 8 1.51 -12.34 -1.43
CA LEU A 8 1.19 -11.15 -2.23
C LEU A 8 0.99 -9.98 -1.25
N ARG A 9 1.74 -8.89 -1.42
CA ARG A 9 1.75 -7.69 -0.54
C ARG A 9 1.68 -6.44 -1.40
N CYS A 10 0.85 -5.45 -1.03
CA CYS A 10 0.62 -4.22 -1.79
C CYS A 10 1.27 -3.04 -1.07
N LEU A 11 1.63 -2.05 -1.87
CA LEU A 11 2.39 -0.89 -1.47
C LEU A 11 1.51 0.09 -0.68
N LEU A 12 2.05 0.55 0.44
CA LEU A 12 1.46 1.57 1.30
C LEU A 12 2.59 2.56 1.67
N LEU A 13 2.43 3.85 1.36
CA LEU A 13 3.39 4.88 1.82
C LEU A 13 3.15 5.24 3.26
N VAL A 14 4.25 5.48 3.99
CA VAL A 14 4.43 6.45 5.10
C VAL A 14 5.92 6.66 5.32
N LEU A 15 6.44 7.89 5.23
CA LEU A 15 7.76 8.31 5.74
C LEU A 15 8.35 7.43 6.89
N VAL A 16 9.49 6.79 6.60
CA VAL A 16 10.46 6.04 7.47
C VAL A 16 10.33 4.49 7.61
N GLN A 17 11.27 3.73 7.01
CA GLN A 17 11.56 2.31 7.24
C GLN A 17 12.86 1.71 6.63
N VAL A 18 13.73 1.27 7.53
CA VAL A 18 14.77 0.26 7.29
C VAL A 18 14.11 -1.13 7.09
N MET A 19 14.71 -1.98 6.24
CA MET A 19 14.27 -3.32 5.81
C MET A 19 14.16 -4.37 6.94
N LYS A 20 13.26 -5.35 6.76
CA LYS A 20 13.59 -6.78 6.96
C LYS A 20 12.97 -7.63 5.85
N PHE A 21 13.86 -8.16 5.00
CA PHE A 21 13.61 -8.95 3.79
C PHE A 21 13.49 -10.46 4.09
N LEU A 22 12.73 -11.20 3.28
CA LEU A 22 13.08 -12.58 2.92
C LEU A 22 12.63 -12.87 1.46
N HIS A 23 13.60 -13.22 0.62
CA HIS A 23 13.53 -13.75 -0.76
C HIS A 23 13.19 -12.80 -1.95
N LEU A 24 14.11 -11.87 -2.29
CA LEU A 24 14.99 -11.90 -3.50
C LEU A 24 15.61 -10.49 -3.72
N PRO A 25 16.91 -10.37 -4.05
CA PRO A 25 17.66 -9.12 -4.07
C PRO A 25 17.50 -8.38 -5.41
N LEU A 26 16.27 -8.07 -5.82
CA LEU A 26 16.04 -7.24 -7.00
C LEU A 26 15.08 -6.08 -6.67
N PRO A 27 15.50 -4.83 -6.90
CA PRO A 27 14.62 -3.69 -6.76
C PRO A 27 13.67 -3.73 -7.97
N SER A 28 12.40 -4.08 -7.77
CA SER A 28 11.38 -3.56 -8.70
C SER A 28 11.28 -2.06 -8.44
N GLY A 29 12.20 -1.30 -9.04
CA GLY A 29 12.50 0.08 -8.69
C GLY A 29 11.40 1.08 -9.03
N ALA A 30 10.33 0.70 -9.75
CA ALA A 30 9.41 1.67 -10.35
C ALA A 30 8.50 2.42 -9.36
N PRO A 31 7.65 1.77 -8.52
CA PRO A 31 6.66 2.52 -7.74
C PRO A 31 7.25 3.16 -6.48
N ASN A 32 8.41 2.68 -6.01
CA ASN A 32 9.03 3.20 -4.79
C ASN A 32 9.94 4.40 -5.05
N MET A 33 10.38 4.62 -6.29
CA MET A 33 11.35 5.67 -6.59
C MET A 33 10.85 7.07 -6.22
N PRO A 34 9.58 7.45 -6.48
CA PRO A 34 9.04 8.74 -6.06
C PRO A 34 9.06 8.94 -4.54
N ILE A 35 8.91 7.86 -3.77
CA ILE A 35 8.93 7.89 -2.30
C ILE A 35 10.36 8.17 -1.82
N LEU A 36 11.31 7.42 -2.35
CA LEU A 36 12.72 7.50 -1.96
C LEU A 36 13.34 8.84 -2.39
N SER A 37 12.95 9.38 -3.55
CA SER A 37 13.38 10.72 -3.99
C SER A 37 12.91 11.83 -3.06
N CYS A 38 11.79 11.63 -2.38
CA CYS A 38 11.28 12.56 -1.37
C CYS A 38 11.92 12.37 0.01
N GLN A 39 12.95 11.51 0.13
CA GLN A 39 13.54 11.08 1.40
C GLN A 39 12.50 10.51 2.37
N ALA A 40 11.35 10.10 1.83
CA ALA A 40 10.38 9.29 2.51
C ALA A 40 10.82 7.84 2.46
N VAL A 41 10.15 7.03 3.25
CA VAL A 41 10.45 5.62 3.25
C VAL A 41 9.13 4.86 3.30
N PRO A 42 9.01 3.69 2.67
CA PRO A 42 7.73 2.99 2.59
C PRO A 42 7.45 2.11 3.81
N VAL A 43 6.16 1.97 4.16
CA VAL A 43 5.67 1.04 5.20
C VAL A 43 4.60 0.16 4.56
N PHE A 44 4.98 -1.04 4.08
CA PHE A 44 4.11 -1.90 3.28
C PHE A 44 3.00 -2.59 4.09
N CYS A 45 1.81 -2.77 3.51
CA CYS A 45 0.74 -3.61 4.05
C CYS A 45 0.57 -4.91 3.23
N ASP A 46 -0.13 -5.87 3.83
CA ASP A 46 -0.64 -7.05 3.15
C ASP A 46 -1.83 -6.67 2.25
N ILE A 47 -2.26 -7.63 1.43
CA ILE A 47 -3.39 -7.46 0.51
C ILE A 47 -4.52 -8.38 0.87
N ASP A 48 -5.70 -8.00 0.40
CA ASP A 48 -6.79 -8.92 0.23
C ASP A 48 -6.46 -9.89 -0.94
N PRO A 49 -6.39 -11.22 -0.68
CA PRO A 49 -6.05 -12.20 -1.69
C PRO A 49 -7.08 -12.34 -2.82
N PHE A 50 -8.32 -11.87 -2.63
CA PHE A 50 -9.37 -11.95 -3.64
C PHE A 50 -9.33 -10.77 -4.62
N THR A 51 -9.04 -9.57 -4.13
CA THR A 51 -9.00 -8.34 -4.95
C THR A 51 -7.59 -7.98 -5.41
N GLY A 52 -6.57 -8.47 -4.73
CA GLY A 52 -5.18 -8.07 -4.95
C GLY A 52 -4.85 -6.65 -4.44
N CYS A 53 -5.84 -5.95 -3.87
CA CYS A 53 -5.71 -4.60 -3.34
C CYS A 53 -5.28 -4.62 -1.87
N ALA A 54 -4.75 -3.51 -1.37
CA ALA A 54 -4.32 -3.39 0.03
C ALA A 54 -5.45 -3.70 1.02
N ASP A 55 -5.16 -4.49 2.06
CA ASP A 55 -6.12 -4.82 3.13
C ASP A 55 -6.29 -3.64 4.11
N PRO A 56 -7.48 -2.99 4.18
CA PRO A 56 -7.69 -1.82 5.02
C PRO A 56 -7.42 -2.05 6.51
N GLU A 57 -7.67 -3.26 7.03
CA GLU A 57 -7.38 -3.54 8.45
C GLU A 57 -5.86 -3.56 8.71
N ASP A 58 -5.12 -4.06 7.74
CA ASP A 58 -3.66 -4.15 7.79
C ASP A 58 -2.99 -2.78 7.61
N ILE A 59 -3.62 -1.89 6.84
CA ILE A 59 -3.30 -0.46 6.77
C ILE A 59 -3.46 0.17 8.15
N GLU A 60 -4.61 0.02 8.79
CA GLU A 60 -4.90 0.64 10.10
C GLU A 60 -3.86 0.23 11.15
N ARG A 61 -3.48 -1.05 11.19
CA ARG A 61 -2.43 -1.59 12.09
C ARG A 61 -1.04 -0.99 11.87
N ARG A 62 -0.76 -0.45 10.68
CA ARG A 62 0.55 0.11 10.30
C ARG A 62 0.63 1.62 10.44
N ILE A 63 -0.52 2.29 10.57
CA ILE A 63 -0.55 3.73 10.82
C ILE A 63 0.07 4.01 12.20
N SER A 64 0.98 4.98 12.24
CA SER A 64 1.67 5.46 13.43
C SER A 64 1.68 6.98 13.46
N SER A 65 2.22 7.59 14.51
CA SER A 65 2.38 9.05 14.59
C SER A 65 3.32 9.64 13.51
N ARG A 66 4.11 8.80 12.84
CA ARG A 66 5.00 9.18 11.73
C ARG A 66 4.30 9.13 10.37
N THR A 67 3.10 8.56 10.30
CA THR A 67 2.22 8.49 9.12
C THR A 67 1.77 9.87 8.68
N LYS A 68 2.13 10.25 7.44
CA LYS A 68 1.79 11.55 6.84
C LYS A 68 0.95 11.45 5.56
N ALA A 69 1.15 10.39 4.80
CA ALA A 69 0.42 10.14 3.57
C ALA A 69 0.21 8.64 3.41
N LEU A 70 -0.76 8.27 2.58
CA LEU A 70 -1.11 6.93 2.15
C LEU A 70 -1.16 6.95 0.61
N ILE A 71 -0.38 6.11 -0.06
CA ILE A 71 -0.60 5.80 -1.48
C ILE A 71 -1.38 4.50 -1.57
N ILE A 72 -2.50 4.51 -2.28
CA ILE A 72 -3.33 3.33 -2.54
C ILE A 72 -3.22 2.97 -4.02
N VAL A 73 -2.98 1.69 -4.32
CA VAL A 73 -2.87 1.19 -5.70
C VAL A 73 -4.18 0.51 -6.10
N HIS A 74 -4.75 0.92 -7.23
CA HIS A 74 -5.90 0.24 -7.85
C HIS A 74 -5.37 -0.88 -8.75
N TYR A 75 -5.18 -2.05 -8.17
CA TYR A 75 -4.42 -3.13 -8.80
C TYR A 75 -5.20 -3.80 -9.93
N LYS A 76 -4.59 -3.96 -11.11
CA LYS A 76 -5.18 -4.65 -12.28
C LYS A 76 -6.56 -4.13 -12.69
N GLY A 77 -6.80 -2.83 -12.56
CA GLY A 77 -8.08 -2.21 -12.90
C GLY A 77 -9.17 -2.42 -11.87
N VAL A 78 -8.88 -3.07 -10.75
CA VAL A 78 -9.77 -3.21 -9.61
C VAL A 78 -9.52 -2.05 -8.66
N PRO A 79 -10.51 -1.17 -8.41
CA PRO A 79 -10.36 -0.16 -7.39
C PRO A 79 -10.20 -0.77 -6.00
N ALA A 80 -9.29 -0.23 -5.20
CA ALA A 80 -9.21 -0.56 -3.78
C ALA A 80 -10.52 -0.16 -3.05
N ASN A 81 -10.74 -0.67 -1.84
CA ASN A 81 -11.88 -0.29 -1.01
C ASN A 81 -11.75 1.17 -0.56
N MET A 82 -12.22 2.11 -1.39
CA MET A 82 -12.04 3.54 -1.17
C MET A 82 -12.87 4.06 0.01
N ASP A 83 -14.01 3.46 0.33
CA ASP A 83 -14.78 3.84 1.53
C ASP A 83 -13.96 3.60 2.81
N ALA A 84 -13.33 2.43 2.92
CA ALA A 84 -12.48 2.10 4.05
C ALA A 84 -11.22 2.99 4.08
N VAL A 85 -10.57 3.17 2.93
CA VAL A 85 -9.36 4.00 2.80
C VAL A 85 -9.64 5.46 3.16
N LEU A 86 -10.70 6.07 2.61
CA LEU A 86 -11.09 7.45 2.91
C LEU A 86 -11.47 7.63 4.39
N LYS A 87 -12.13 6.63 4.99
CA LYS A 87 -12.45 6.65 6.43
C LYS A 87 -11.17 6.63 7.28
N LEU A 88 -10.17 5.82 6.90
CA LEU A 88 -8.89 5.76 7.59
C LEU A 88 -8.11 7.06 7.46
N THR A 89 -7.98 7.60 6.25
CA THR A 89 -7.22 8.84 6.03
C THR A 89 -7.82 10.04 6.76
N LYS A 90 -9.15 10.17 6.73
CA LYS A 90 -9.88 11.19 7.51
C LYS A 90 -9.68 11.02 9.01
N ARG A 91 -9.79 9.78 9.52
CA ARG A 91 -9.63 9.49 10.96
C ARG A 91 -8.24 9.83 11.47
N HIS A 92 -7.21 9.53 10.68
CA HIS A 92 -5.82 9.72 11.06
C HIS A 92 -5.22 11.06 10.60
N GLY A 93 -5.97 11.88 9.85
CA GLY A 93 -5.52 13.18 9.37
C GLY A 93 -4.32 13.08 8.42
N ILE A 94 -4.28 12.04 7.58
CA ILE A 94 -3.18 11.79 6.64
C ILE A 94 -3.62 12.01 5.19
N SER A 95 -2.71 12.47 4.35
CA SER A 95 -2.99 12.69 2.92
C SER A 95 -3.21 11.36 2.19
N LEU A 96 -4.07 11.35 1.18
CA LEU A 96 -4.29 10.21 0.29
C LEU A 96 -3.77 10.55 -1.11
N VAL A 97 -3.09 9.60 -1.75
CA VAL A 97 -2.71 9.66 -3.15
C VAL A 97 -3.13 8.34 -3.79
N GLU A 98 -3.81 8.42 -4.93
CA GLU A 98 -4.26 7.24 -5.67
C GLU A 98 -3.28 6.94 -6.80
N ASP A 99 -2.75 5.73 -6.84
CA ASP A 99 -1.99 5.19 -7.97
C ASP A 99 -2.95 4.47 -8.92
N CYS A 100 -3.38 5.21 -9.94
CA CYS A 100 -4.32 4.76 -10.97
C CYS A 100 -3.63 4.23 -12.22
N SER A 101 -2.32 3.96 -12.20
CA SER A 101 -1.56 3.52 -13.38
C SER A 101 -2.10 2.25 -14.04
N HIS A 102 -2.78 1.39 -13.26
CA HIS A 102 -3.42 0.17 -13.75
C HIS A 102 -4.95 0.26 -13.86
N ALA A 103 -5.57 1.41 -13.58
CA ALA A 103 -7.03 1.53 -13.42
C ALA A 103 -7.65 2.70 -14.18
N HIS A 104 -7.12 3.01 -15.36
CA HIS A 104 -7.68 4.01 -16.25
C HIS A 104 -9.14 3.70 -16.60
N GLY A 105 -10.05 4.63 -16.32
CA GLY A 105 -11.48 4.48 -16.58
C GLY A 105 -12.25 3.59 -15.60
N ALA A 106 -11.60 3.11 -14.54
CA ALA A 106 -12.30 2.41 -13.46
C ALA A 106 -13.19 3.37 -12.66
N THR A 107 -14.27 2.85 -12.09
CA THR A 107 -15.21 3.59 -11.25
C THR A 107 -15.35 2.91 -9.90
N TYR A 108 -15.48 3.69 -8.84
CA TYR A 108 -15.76 3.24 -7.48
C TYR A 108 -16.96 4.00 -6.93
#